data_AF-A0A2S5IZ72-F1
#
_entry.id   AF-A0A2S5IZ72-F1
#
_cell.length_a   1.000
_cell.length_b   1.000
_cell.length_c   1.000
_cell.angle_alpha   90.00
_cell.angle_beta   90.00
_cell.angle_gamma   90.00
#
_symmetry.space_group_name_H-M   'P 1'
#
loop_
_entity.id
_entity.type
_entity.pdbx_description
1 polymer ?
#
loop_
_entity_poly.entity_id
_entity_poly.type
_entity_poly.pdbx_seq_one_letter_code
_entity_poly.pdbx_strand_id
1 'polypeptide(L)'
;MESPRITEQRRRINIAIRTAELRPKIVWIRYFGLAGALGELEFDAYLHRAITIPQLQCDLIAHAVNELIDEIPPLPRAPYGADIEV
;
A
#
# COMPACT_ATOMS: atom_id res chain seq x y z
N MET A 1 6.78 -11.52 21.24
CA MET A 1 7.78 -11.24 20.16
C MET A 1 7.03 -11.31 18.83
N GLU A 2 7.06 -10.25 18.04
CA GLU A 2 6.37 -10.20 16.73
C GLU A 2 7.00 -11.23 15.78
N SER A 3 6.18 -11.94 15.00
CA SER A 3 6.68 -12.96 14.07
C SER A 3 7.56 -12.31 12.99
N PRO A 4 8.72 -12.90 12.62
CA PRO A 4 9.56 -12.37 11.55
C PRO A 4 8.80 -12.13 10.23
N ARG A 5 7.78 -12.96 9.94
CA ARG A 5 6.93 -12.81 8.74
C ARG A 5 6.10 -11.53 8.75
N ILE A 6 5.50 -11.18 9.90
CA ILE A 6 4.68 -9.96 10.05
C ILE A 6 5.55 -8.71 9.89
N THR A 7 6.75 -8.73 10.48
CA THR A 7 7.73 -7.65 10.34
C THR A 7 8.13 -7.44 8.88
N GLU A 8 8.41 -8.54 8.16
CA GLU A 8 8.77 -8.48 6.75
C GLU A 8 7.59 -8.03 5.87
N GLN A 9 6.38 -8.50 6.15
CA GLN A 9 5.18 -8.06 5.43
C GLN A 9 4.96 -6.55 5.58
N ARG A 10 4.96 -6.03 6.82
CA ARG A 10 4.83 -4.59 7.09
C ARG A 10 5.93 -3.78 6.37
N ARG A 11 7.16 -4.30 6.32
CA ARG A 11 8.26 -3.67 5.58
C ARG A 11 7.95 -3.60 4.09
N ARG A 12 7.45 -4.68 3.47
CA ARG A 12 7.09 -4.72 2.04
C ARG A 12 5.90 -3.83 1.72
N ILE A 13 4.87 -3.79 2.58
CA ILE A 13 3.75 -2.86 2.46
C ILE A 13 4.25 -1.42 2.43
N ASN A 14 5.13 -1.03 3.36
CA ASN A 14 5.71 0.31 3.38
C ASN A 14 6.52 0.65 2.13
N ILE A 15 7.25 -0.33 1.57
CA ILE A 15 7.99 -0.15 0.31
C ILE A 15 6.99 0.09 -0.83
N ALA A 16 5.95 -0.74 -0.94
CA ALA A 16 4.94 -0.60 -2.00
C ALA A 16 4.24 0.77 -1.94
N ILE A 17 3.82 1.21 -0.75
CA ILE A 17 3.21 2.54 -0.54
C ILE A 17 4.14 3.66 -1.03
N ARG A 18 5.42 3.61 -0.67
CA ARG A 18 6.39 4.64 -1.06
C ARG A 18 6.73 4.60 -2.55
N THR A 19 6.91 3.42 -3.12
CA THR A 19 7.24 3.24 -4.54
C THR A 19 6.10 3.68 -5.46
N ALA A 20 4.85 3.43 -5.06
CA ALA A 20 3.66 3.86 -5.79
C ALA A 20 3.18 5.27 -5.41
N GLU A 21 3.96 6.01 -4.61
CA GLU A 21 3.64 7.37 -4.14
C GLU A 21 2.23 7.50 -3.52
N LEU A 22 1.74 6.43 -2.89
CA LEU A 22 0.42 6.41 -2.29
C LEU A 22 0.39 7.24 -1.01
N ARG A 23 -0.59 8.13 -0.90
CA ARG A 23 -0.83 8.89 0.33
C ARG A 23 -1.37 7.96 1.42
N PRO A 24 -0.79 7.93 2.63
CA PRO A 24 -1.26 7.04 3.71
C PRO A 24 -2.75 7.15 4.02
N LYS A 25 -3.31 8.37 3.96
CA LYS A 25 -4.74 8.63 4.11
C LYS A 25 -5.61 7.85 3.12
N ILE A 26 -5.18 7.75 1.86
CA ILE A 26 -5.94 7.09 0.79
C ILE A 26 -5.89 5.57 0.99
N VAL A 27 -4.73 5.05 1.39
CA VAL A 27 -4.59 3.64 1.76
C VAL A 27 -5.51 3.30 2.93
N TRP A 28 -5.54 4.15 3.97
CA TRP A 28 -6.43 3.97 5.12
C TRP A 28 -7.91 3.96 4.71
N ILE A 29 -8.36 4.90 3.86
CA ILE A 29 -9.75 4.93 3.39
C ILE A 29 -10.11 3.65 2.64
N ARG A 30 -9.23 3.17 1.74
CA ARG A 30 -9.45 1.91 1.00
C ARG A 30 -9.53 0.72 1.95
N TYR A 31 -8.55 0.59 2.85
CA TYR A 31 -8.51 -0.44 3.88
C TYR A 31 -9.76 -0.44 4.78
N PHE A 32 -10.23 0.74 5.20
CA PHE A 32 -11.43 0.88 6.02
C PHE A 32 -12.68 0.41 5.26
N GLY A 33 -12.76 0.71 3.96
CA GLY A 33 -13.81 0.18 3.08
C GLY A 33 -13.82 -1.35 2.96
N LEU A 34 -12.67 -2.02 3.16
CA LEU A 34 -12.51 -3.47 3.17
C LEU A 34 -12.80 -4.10 4.56
N ALA A 35 -13.63 -3.45 5.37
CA ALA A 35 -13.91 -3.82 6.76
C ALA A 35 -12.68 -3.81 7.68
N GLY A 36 -11.70 -2.94 7.39
CA GLY A 36 -10.57 -2.66 8.26
C GLY A 36 -11.02 -2.13 9.63
N ALA A 37 -10.47 -2.71 10.70
CA ALA A 37 -10.88 -2.38 12.07
C ALA A 37 -10.10 -1.22 12.71
N LEU A 38 -8.97 -0.80 12.13
CA LEU A 38 -8.11 0.23 12.70
C LEU A 38 -8.62 1.64 12.39
N GLY A 39 -8.61 2.48 13.41
CA GLY A 39 -8.74 3.92 13.23
C GLY A 39 -7.54 4.50 12.47
N GLU A 40 -7.68 5.72 11.96
CA GLU A 40 -6.63 6.39 11.17
C GLU A 40 -5.31 6.53 11.96
N LEU A 41 -5.39 6.89 13.24
CA LEU A 41 -4.21 7.03 14.10
C LEU A 41 -3.51 5.68 14.35
N GLU A 42 -4.29 4.61 14.51
CA GLU A 42 -3.74 3.26 14.70
C GLU A 42 -3.10 2.74 13.41
N PHE A 43 -3.70 3.04 12.25
CA PHE A 43 -3.13 2.75 10.96
C PHE A 43 -1.79 3.47 10.75
N ASP A 44 -1.72 4.77 11.07
CA ASP A 44 -0.46 5.52 11.00
C ASP A 44 0.59 4.98 11.98
N ALA A 45 0.19 4.65 13.21
CA ALA A 45 1.06 4.00 14.20
C ALA A 45 1.58 2.64 13.71
N TYR A 46 0.76 1.86 13.01
CA TYR A 46 1.18 0.61 12.38
C TYR A 46 2.26 0.86 11.32
N LEU A 47 2.08 1.83 10.42
CA LEU A 47 3.07 2.17 9.39
C LEU A 47 4.41 2.59 10.01
N HIS A 48 4.37 3.33 11.12
CA HIS A 48 5.55 3.77 11.88
C HIS A 48 6.12 2.72 12.84
N ARG A 49 5.59 1.49 12.82
CA ARG A 49 6.02 0.37 13.69
C ARG A 49 5.83 0.64 15.20
N ALA A 50 4.97 1.58 15.55
CA ALA A 50 4.67 1.93 16.94
C ALA A 50 3.72 0.91 17.60
N ILE A 51 2.91 0.20 16.80
CA ILE A 51 2.01 -0.86 17.27
C ILE A 51 2.15 -2.14 16.45
N THR A 52 1.72 -3.25 17.01
CA THR A 52 1.44 -4.50 16.30
C THR A 52 -0.05 -4.67 16.11
N ILE A 53 -0.45 -5.31 15.01
CA ILE A 53 -1.86 -5.53 14.67
C ILE A 53 -2.08 -7.01 14.29
N PRO A 54 -3.32 -7.52 14.31
CA PRO A 54 -3.61 -8.88 13.87
C PRO A 54 -3.20 -9.13 12.42
N GLN A 55 -2.77 -10.36 12.10
CA GLN A 55 -2.35 -10.76 10.75
C GLN A 55 -3.39 -10.40 9.67
N LEU A 56 -4.67 -10.66 9.95
CA LEU A 56 -5.76 -10.30 9.05
C LEU A 56 -5.78 -8.81 8.70
N GLN A 57 -5.47 -7.93 9.67
CA GLN A 57 -5.41 -6.50 9.42
C GLN A 57 -4.21 -6.14 8.52
N CYS A 58 -3.05 -6.78 8.70
CA CYS A 58 -1.93 -6.64 7.77
C CYS A 58 -2.30 -7.07 6.34
N ASP A 59 -3.03 -8.17 6.20
CA ASP A 59 -3.45 -8.70 4.90
C ASP A 59 -4.46 -7.77 4.20
N LEU A 60 -5.41 -7.20 4.95
CA LEU A 60 -6.34 -6.19 4.43
C LEU A 60 -5.63 -4.91 3.98
N ILE A 61 -4.62 -4.45 4.73
CA ILE A 61 -3.80 -3.29 4.33
C ILE A 61 -3.03 -3.62 3.04
N ALA A 62 -2.44 -4.81 2.94
CA ALA A 62 -1.75 -5.24 1.72
C ALA A 62 -2.71 -5.29 0.52
N HIS A 63 -3.93 -5.79 0.72
CA HIS A 63 -4.95 -5.82 -0.33
C HIS A 63 -5.33 -4.42 -0.80
N ALA A 64 -5.60 -3.49 0.13
CA ALA A 64 -5.90 -2.09 -0.17
C ALA A 64 -4.77 -1.41 -0.96
N VAL A 65 -3.51 -1.67 -0.59
CA VAL A 65 -2.35 -1.13 -1.30
C VAL A 65 -2.27 -1.69 -2.73
N ASN A 66 -2.48 -2.99 -2.89
CA ASN A 66 -2.42 -3.62 -4.22
C ASN A 66 -3.56 -3.11 -5.13
N GLU A 67 -4.79 -2.99 -4.62
CA GLU A 67 -5.91 -2.41 -5.40
C GLU A 67 -5.59 -0.98 -5.87
N LEU A 68 -4.99 -0.16 -5.00
CA LEU A 68 -4.60 1.21 -5.36
C LEU A 68 -3.46 1.23 -6.39
N ILE A 69 -2.54 0.26 -6.35
CA ILE A 69 -1.46 0.13 -7.35
C ILE A 69 -2.03 -0.30 -8.69
N ASP A 70 -2.98 -1.23 -8.71
CA ASP A 70 -3.62 -1.74 -9.93
C ASP A 70 -4.42 -0.64 -10.66
N GLU A 71 -4.86 0.40 -9.94
CA GLU A 71 -5.51 1.59 -10.49
C GLU A 71 -4.51 2.59 -11.15
N ILE A 72 -3.20 2.43 -10.94
CA ILE A 72 -2.17 3.30 -11.55
C ILE A 72 -1.91 2.84 -12.99
N PRO A 73 -2.13 3.69 -14.01
CA PRO A 73 -1.81 3.34 -15.38
C PRO A 73 -0.30 3.07 -15.52
N PRO A 74 0.10 2.14 -16.40
CA PRO A 74 1.52 1.88 -16.63
C PRO A 74 2.23 3.16 -17.10
N LEU A 75 3.52 3.26 -16.76
CA LEU A 75 4.32 4.38 -17.23
C LEU A 75 4.29 4.47 -18.76
N PRO A 76 4.18 5.68 -19.32
CA PRO A 76 4.23 5.87 -20.76
C PRO A 76 5.54 5.31 -21.30
N ARG A 77 5.45 4.50 -22.35
CA ARG A 77 6.64 3.99 -23.04
C ARG A 77 7.14 5.06 -24.00
N ALA A 78 8.45 5.19 -24.13
CA ALA A 78 9.03 6.09 -25.13
C ALA A 78 8.56 5.68 -26.54
N PRO A 79 8.00 6.60 -27.34
CA PRO A 79 7.58 6.30 -28.71
C PRO A 79 8.81 6.03 -29.57
N TYR A 80 8.69 5.11 -30.55
CA TYR A 80 9.69 5.05 -31.60
C TYR A 80 9.52 6.23 -32.54
N GLY A 81 10.58 6.66 -33.21
CA GLY A 81 10.49 7.75 -34.20
C GLY A 81 9.50 7.46 -35.33
N ALA A 82 9.23 6.18 -35.63
CA ALA A 82 8.24 5.75 -36.61
C ALA A 82 6.78 5.90 -36.13
N ASP A 83 6.55 6.01 -34.81
CA ASP A 83 5.22 6.17 -34.22
C ASP A 83 4.83 7.65 -34.08
N ILE A 84 5.72 8.57 -34.48
CA ILE A 84 5.52 10.02 -34.39
C ILE A 84 5.22 10.54 -35.81
N GLU A 85 3.95 10.83 -36.10
CA GLU A 85 3.58 11.66 -37.25
C GLU A 85 3.67 13.14 -36.84
N VAL A 86 4.42 13.93 -37.60
CA VAL A 86 4.68 15.37 -37.36
C VAL A 86 3.92 16.23 -38.36
#